data_AF-A0A949ZWG7-F1
#
_entry.id   AF-A0A949ZWG7-F1
#
_cell.length_a   1.000
_cell.length_b   1.000
_cell.length_c   1.000
_cell.angle_alpha   90.00
_cell.angle_beta   90.00
_cell.angle_gamma   90.00
#
_symmetry.space_group_name_H-M   'P 1'
#
loop_
_entity.id
_entity.type
_entity.pdbx_description
1 polymer ?
#
loop_
_entity_poly.entity_id
_entity_poly.type
_entity_poly.pdbx_seq_one_letter_code
_entity_poly.pdbx_strand_id
1 'polypeptide(L)'
;MQVARECFDDHPEREALERAARSSLAHRRIPRIDGAERSPSGQAKCRSCGQSVVRGSWRIRLVHFQDGRFSPGGYVHLACRKAYFETHEILDQILHFSSDLSDDDRRELARAYAEDQRPADV
;
A
#
# COMPACT_ATOMS: atom_id res chain seq x y z
N MET A 1 -16.88 20.81 -21.65
CA MET A 1 -15.58 20.15 -21.43
C MET A 1 -14.47 21.08 -20.95
N GLN A 2 -14.58 22.40 -21.08
CA GLN A 2 -13.54 23.36 -20.65
C GLN A 2 -13.44 23.53 -19.12
N VAL A 3 -14.59 23.61 -18.45
CA VAL A 3 -14.69 23.79 -16.98
C VAL A 3 -14.08 22.64 -16.17
N ALA A 4 -14.18 21.40 -16.67
CA ALA A 4 -13.58 20.23 -16.00
C ALA A 4 -12.04 20.22 -16.09
N ARG A 5 -11.49 20.89 -17.11
CA ARG A 5 -10.04 21.01 -17.31
C ARG A 5 -9.45 22.11 -16.42
N GLU A 6 -10.14 23.24 -16.32
CA GLU A 6 -9.80 24.36 -15.43
C GLU A 6 -9.82 23.93 -13.95
N CYS A 7 -10.78 23.11 -13.51
CA CYS A 7 -10.80 22.59 -12.13
C CYS A 7 -9.64 21.62 -11.80
N PHE A 8 -9.06 20.93 -12.79
CA PHE A 8 -7.96 20.00 -12.54
C PHE A 8 -6.62 20.74 -12.42
N ASP A 9 -6.42 21.79 -13.24
CA ASP A 9 -5.16 22.53 -13.28
C ASP A 9 -4.91 23.37 -12.02
N ASP A 10 -5.96 23.87 -11.36
CA ASP A 10 -5.87 24.64 -10.10
C ASP A 10 -6.14 23.81 -8.83
N HIS A 11 -6.27 22.48 -8.93
CA HIS A 11 -6.54 21.66 -7.75
C HIS A 11 -5.31 21.63 -6.81
N PRO A 12 -5.44 21.92 -5.51
CA PRO A 12 -4.30 21.98 -4.58
C PRO A 12 -3.53 20.66 -4.48
N GLU A 13 -4.17 19.53 -4.76
CA GLU A 13 -3.55 18.19 -4.74
C GLU A 13 -3.18 17.65 -6.13
N ARG A 14 -3.25 18.47 -7.19
CA ARG A 14 -3.03 18.04 -8.58
C ARG A 14 -1.76 17.22 -8.74
N GLU A 15 -0.63 17.72 -8.23
CA GLU A 15 0.66 17.04 -8.36
C GLU A 15 0.70 15.69 -7.63
N ALA A 16 0.07 15.59 -6.46
CA ALA A 16 0.01 14.35 -5.69
C ALA A 16 -0.84 13.30 -6.43
N LEU A 17 -2.00 13.72 -6.97
CA LEU A 17 -2.88 12.88 -7.76
C LEU A 17 -2.20 12.40 -9.05
N GLU A 18 -1.51 13.28 -9.77
CA GLU A 18 -0.75 12.92 -10.97
C GLU A 18 0.35 11.90 -10.65
N ARG A 19 1.08 12.09 -9.55
CA ARG A 19 2.13 11.16 -9.10
C ARG A 19 1.55 9.79 -8.77
N ALA A 20 0.44 9.74 -8.04
CA ALA A 20 -0.25 8.50 -7.70
C ALA A 20 -0.78 7.76 -8.94
N ALA A 21 -1.35 8.49 -9.90
CA ALA A 21 -1.81 7.94 -11.16
C ALA A 21 -0.66 7.35 -11.99
N ARG A 22 0.46 8.08 -12.14
CA ARG A 22 1.64 7.60 -12.86
C ARG A 22 2.24 6.35 -12.21
N SER A 23 2.36 6.33 -10.89
CA SER A 23 2.86 5.16 -10.14
C SER A 23 1.96 3.94 -10.36
N SER A 24 0.65 4.13 -10.31
CA SER A 24 -0.35 3.07 -10.55
C SER A 24 -0.29 2.50 -11.97
N LEU A 25 -0.03 3.35 -12.97
CA LEU A 25 0.15 2.92 -14.36
C LEU A 25 1.45 2.14 -14.56
N ALA A 26 2.54 2.56 -13.90
CA ALA A 26 3.83 1.88 -13.97
C ALA A 26 3.80 0.52 -13.28
N HIS A 27 3.09 0.40 -12.16
CA HIS A 27 3.07 -0.80 -11.31
C HIS A 27 1.63 -1.29 -11.11
N ARG A 28 1.20 -2.25 -11.95
CA ARG A 28 -0.19 -2.73 -12.05
C ARG A 28 -0.81 -3.26 -10.74
N ARG A 29 0.01 -3.56 -9.74
CA ARG A 29 -0.43 -4.11 -8.45
C ARG A 29 -0.62 -3.03 -7.38
N ILE A 30 -0.13 -1.80 -7.57
CA ILE A 30 -0.33 -0.69 -6.61
C ILE A 30 -1.81 -0.38 -6.36
N PRO A 31 -2.70 -0.36 -7.37
CA PRO A 31 -4.13 -0.13 -7.15
C PRO A 31 -4.84 -1.18 -6.28
N ARG A 32 -4.16 -2.28 -5.93
CA ARG A 32 -4.69 -3.32 -5.04
C ARG A 32 -4.41 -3.04 -3.57
N ILE A 33 -3.65 -1.99 -3.24
CA ILE A 33 -3.34 -1.66 -1.84
C ILE A 33 -4.61 -1.18 -1.15
N ASP A 34 -4.90 -1.80 -0.01
CA ASP A 34 -6.07 -1.50 0.84
C ASP A 34 -5.61 -1.12 2.27
N GLY A 35 -4.48 -0.43 2.34
CA GLY A 35 -3.84 -0.02 3.58
C GLY A 35 -2.99 -1.11 4.25
N ALA A 36 -2.69 -0.91 5.52
CA ALA A 36 -1.89 -1.81 6.34
C ALA A 36 -2.47 -1.96 7.75
N GLU A 37 -2.06 -3.03 8.42
CA GLU A 37 -2.42 -3.34 9.80
C GLU A 37 -1.39 -4.26 10.45
N ARG A 38 -1.49 -4.39 11.77
CA ARG A 38 -0.82 -5.47 12.52
C ARG A 38 -1.63 -6.75 12.39
N SER A 39 -0.94 -7.86 12.14
CA SER A 39 -1.61 -9.15 12.00
C SER A 39 -2.23 -9.58 13.35
N PRO A 40 -3.55 -9.77 13.46
CA PRO A 40 -4.18 -10.20 14.71
C PRO A 40 -3.87 -11.67 15.03
N SER A 41 -3.56 -12.47 14.01
CA SER A 41 -3.23 -13.91 14.12
C SER A 41 -2.09 -14.31 13.17
N GLY A 42 -1.61 -15.56 13.31
CA GLY A 42 -0.55 -16.15 12.48
C GLY A 42 -1.03 -16.92 11.24
N GLN A 43 -2.34 -16.86 10.92
CA GLN A 43 -2.96 -17.80 9.97
C GLN A 43 -2.89 -17.34 8.51
N ALA A 44 -2.81 -16.03 8.27
CA ALA A 44 -2.75 -15.47 6.92
C ALA A 44 -1.41 -15.81 6.24
N LYS A 45 -1.44 -16.12 4.94
CA LYS A 45 -0.24 -16.33 4.12
C LYS A 45 0.03 -15.12 3.23
N CYS A 46 1.30 -14.76 3.10
CA CYS A 46 1.74 -13.72 2.20
C CYS A 46 1.58 -14.15 0.74
N ARG A 47 0.98 -13.30 -0.09
CA ARG A 47 0.79 -13.59 -1.52
C ARG A 47 2.06 -13.58 -2.36
N SER A 48 3.15 -13.05 -1.82
CA SER A 48 4.43 -12.98 -2.52
C SER A 48 5.29 -14.21 -2.27
N CYS A 49 5.52 -14.58 -1.00
CA CYS A 49 6.43 -15.66 -0.62
C CYS A 49 5.71 -16.95 -0.16
N GLY A 50 4.38 -16.91 0.04
CA GLY A 50 3.59 -18.05 0.51
C GLY A 50 3.72 -18.38 2.01
N GLN A 51 4.62 -17.71 2.73
CA GLN A 51 4.85 -17.93 4.17
C GLN A 51 3.77 -17.26 5.03
N SER A 52 3.56 -17.79 6.24
CA SER A 52 2.63 -17.22 7.20
C SER A 52 3.06 -15.82 7.67
N VAL A 53 2.09 -14.95 7.92
CA VAL A 53 2.29 -13.62 8.51
C VAL A 53 2.26 -13.75 10.03
N VAL A 54 3.34 -13.37 10.70
CA VAL A 54 3.47 -13.50 12.15
C VAL A 54 2.50 -12.56 12.87
N ARG A 55 1.88 -13.03 13.95
CA ARG A 55 1.01 -12.20 14.81
C ARG A 55 1.77 -10.95 15.29
N GLY A 56 1.13 -9.79 15.24
CA GLY A 56 1.69 -8.49 15.64
C GLY A 56 2.56 -7.83 14.58
N SER A 57 3.02 -8.55 13.55
CA SER A 57 3.80 -7.97 12.46
C SER A 57 2.95 -7.14 11.50
N TRP A 58 3.56 -6.13 10.86
CA TRP A 58 2.91 -5.33 9.82
C TRP A 58 2.65 -6.15 8.56
N ARG A 59 1.43 -6.02 8.03
CA ARG A 59 1.01 -6.59 6.75
C ARG A 59 0.27 -5.55 5.92
N ILE A 60 0.49 -5.59 4.62
CA ILE A 60 -0.21 -4.79 3.63
C ILE A 60 -1.47 -5.55 3.24
N ARG A 61 -2.64 -4.92 3.39
CA ARG A 61 -3.92 -5.47 2.93
C ARG A 61 -4.05 -5.28 1.43
N LEU A 62 -4.62 -6.28 0.79
CA LEU A 62 -4.94 -6.24 -0.63
C LEU A 62 -6.45 -6.26 -0.84
N VAL A 63 -6.88 -5.64 -1.93
CA VAL A 63 -8.25 -5.70 -2.42
C VAL A 63 -8.30 -6.17 -3.88
N HIS A 64 -9.39 -6.85 -4.23
CA HIS A 64 -9.77 -7.16 -5.59
C HIS A 64 -11.11 -6.51 -5.91
N PHE A 65 -11.19 -5.84 -7.05
CA PHE A 65 -12.44 -5.33 -7.60
C PHE A 65 -12.91 -6.28 -8.71
N GLN A 66 -14.02 -6.98 -8.48
CA GLN A 66 -14.63 -7.92 -9.42
C GLN A 66 -16.15 -7.79 -9.30
N ASP A 67 -16.87 -7.92 -10.41
CA ASP A 67 -18.34 -7.87 -10.46
C ASP A 67 -18.95 -6.64 -9.75
N GLY A 68 -18.29 -5.49 -9.88
CA GLY A 68 -18.75 -4.23 -9.28
C GLY A 68 -18.56 -4.13 -7.77
N ARG A 69 -17.80 -5.04 -7.15
CA ARG A 69 -17.59 -5.09 -5.69
C ARG A 69 -16.12 -5.24 -5.32
N PHE A 70 -15.76 -4.62 -4.20
CA PHE A 70 -14.47 -4.83 -3.56
C PHE A 70 -14.53 -6.06 -2.65
N SER A 71 -13.49 -6.89 -2.72
CA SER A 71 -13.34 -8.10 -1.92
C SER A 71 -11.91 -8.19 -1.38
N PRO A 72 -11.71 -8.73 -0.16
CA PRO A 72 -10.37 -8.90 0.39
C PRO A 72 -9.50 -9.78 -0.52
N GLY A 73 -8.37 -9.24 -0.97
CA GLY A 73 -7.39 -9.92 -1.80
C GLY A 73 -6.35 -10.72 -1.02
N GLY A 74 -6.30 -10.57 0.30
CA GLY A 74 -5.32 -11.19 1.18
C GLY A 74 -4.24 -10.20 1.63
N TYR A 75 -3.04 -10.71 1.92
CA TYR A 75 -2.01 -9.92 2.59
C TYR A 75 -0.62 -10.12 1.97
N VAL A 76 0.23 -9.11 2.13
CA VAL A 76 1.65 -9.13 1.76
C VAL A 76 2.46 -8.64 2.96
N HIS A 77 3.56 -9.33 3.30
CA HIS A 77 4.49 -8.82 4.32
C HIS A 77 5.05 -7.46 3.89
N LEU A 78 5.37 -6.60 4.84
CA LEU A 78 6.03 -5.33 4.54
C LEU A 78 7.30 -5.58 3.71
N ALA A 79 8.16 -6.52 4.15
CA ALA A 79 9.39 -6.94 3.48
C ALA A 79 9.21 -7.41 2.03
N CYS A 80 8.10 -8.07 1.72
CA CYS A 80 7.84 -8.62 0.39
C CYS A 80 7.34 -7.58 -0.62
N ARG A 81 7.18 -6.30 -0.22
CA ARG A 81 6.56 -5.27 -1.07
C ARG A 81 7.26 -5.08 -2.40
N LYS A 82 8.61 -5.07 -2.45
CA LYS A 82 9.34 -4.90 -3.71
C LYS A 82 9.05 -6.03 -4.69
N ALA A 83 9.17 -7.27 -4.22
CA ALA A 83 8.93 -8.44 -5.05
C ALA A 83 7.47 -8.50 -5.53
N TYR A 84 6.53 -8.06 -4.70
CA TYR A 84 5.11 -8.10 -5.04
C TYR A 84 4.66 -6.94 -5.92
N PHE A 85 5.02 -5.70 -5.61
CA PHE A 85 4.56 -4.49 -6.30
C PHE A 85 5.54 -3.97 -7.36
N GLU A 86 6.70 -4.61 -7.50
CA GLU A 86 7.77 -4.20 -8.42
C GLU A 86 8.43 -2.86 -8.04
N THR A 87 8.14 -2.34 -6.83
CA THR A 87 8.72 -1.11 -6.26
C THR A 87 8.63 -1.10 -4.73
N HIS A 88 9.48 -0.29 -4.08
CA HIS A 88 9.40 0.05 -2.65
C HIS A 88 8.82 1.44 -2.40
N GLU A 89 8.24 2.12 -3.39
CA GLU A 89 7.72 3.48 -3.27
C GLU A 89 6.20 3.46 -3.16
N ILE A 90 5.69 2.77 -2.13
CA ILE A 90 4.25 2.56 -1.92
C ILE A 90 3.75 3.05 -0.55
N LEU A 91 4.61 3.72 0.23
CA LEU A 91 4.26 4.13 1.59
C LEU A 91 3.09 5.12 1.61
N ASP A 92 3.10 6.09 0.71
CA ASP A 92 2.03 7.09 0.59
C ASP A 92 0.68 6.43 0.33
N GLN A 93 0.62 5.46 -0.59
CA GLN A 93 -0.60 4.71 -0.91
C GLN A 93 -1.06 3.87 0.28
N ILE A 94 -0.13 3.21 0.98
CA ILE A 94 -0.47 2.46 2.20
C ILE A 94 -1.09 3.40 3.24
N LEU A 95 -0.47 4.54 3.53
CA LEU A 95 -0.94 5.49 4.54
C LEU A 95 -2.27 6.15 4.16
N HIS A 96 -2.48 6.41 2.86
CA HIS A 96 -3.73 6.96 2.35
C HIS A 96 -4.91 6.01 2.63
N PHE A 97 -4.76 4.71 2.36
CA PHE A 97 -5.81 3.70 2.59
C PHE A 97 -5.81 3.10 4.01
N SER A 98 -5.04 3.68 4.93
CA SER A 98 -4.97 3.25 6.33
C SER A 98 -5.68 4.24 7.26
N SER A 99 -6.88 4.70 6.89
CA SER A 99 -7.68 5.68 7.68
C SER A 99 -7.83 5.28 9.14
N ASP A 100 -7.95 3.98 9.40
CA ASP A 100 -8.26 3.42 10.72
C ASP A 100 -7.04 3.26 11.63
N LEU A 101 -5.83 3.55 11.13
CA LEU A 101 -4.63 3.57 11.95
C LEU A 101 -4.53 4.87 12.75
N SER A 102 -4.19 4.72 14.03
CA SER A 102 -3.83 5.84 14.90
C SER A 102 -2.58 6.57 14.40
N ASP A 103 -2.36 7.79 14.85
CA ASP A 103 -1.15 8.55 14.52
C ASP A 103 0.13 7.85 15.00
N ASP A 104 0.07 7.15 16.14
CA ASP A 104 1.17 6.33 16.64
C ASP A 104 1.45 5.15 15.71
N ASP A 105 0.42 4.41 15.32
CA ASP A 105 0.54 3.29 14.38
C ASP A 105 1.09 3.75 13.02
N ARG A 106 0.65 4.91 12.53
CA ARG A 106 1.16 5.51 11.28
C ARG A 106 2.66 5.81 11.39
N ARG A 107 3.11 6.37 12.51
CA ARG A 107 4.54 6.62 12.78
C ARG A 107 5.33 5.33 12.88
N GLU A 108 4.81 4.33 13.57
CA GLU A 108 5.46 3.02 13.71
C GLU A 108 5.56 2.28 12.38
N LEU A 109 4.51 2.32 11.56
CA LEU A 109 4.51 1.76 10.22
C LEU A 109 5.55 2.44 9.34
N ALA A 110 5.62 3.78 9.35
CA ALA A 110 6.62 4.52 8.58
C ALA A 110 8.06 4.17 9.01
N ARG A 111 8.30 4.02 10.32
CA ARG A 111 9.59 3.54 10.85
C ARG A 111 9.93 2.14 10.35
N ALA A 112 9.00 1.18 10.53
CA ALA A 112 9.18 -0.19 10.06
C ALA A 112 9.43 -0.26 8.54
N TYR A 113 8.77 0.62 7.77
CA TYR A 113 8.96 0.72 6.33
C TYR A 113 10.38 1.15 5.95
N ALA A 114 10.90 2.17 6.63
CA ALA A 114 12.24 2.68 6.42
C ALA A 114 13.33 1.71 6.89
N GLU A 115 13.10 1.01 8.01
CA GLU A 115 14.00 -0.02 8.51
C GLU A 115 14.16 -1.17 7.52
N ASP A 116 13.07 -1.60 6.91
CA ASP A 116 13.08 -2.68 5.93
C ASP A 116 13.64 -2.23 4.55
N GLN A 117 13.69 -0.92 4.27
CA GLN A 117 14.39 -0.40 3.08
C GLN A 117 15.91 -0.43 3.22
N ARG A 118 16.47 -0.56 4.44
CA ARG A 118 17.92 -0.72 4.58
C ARG A 118 18.30 -2.07 3.97
N PRO A 119 19.15 -2.11 2.93
CA PRO A 119 19.66 -3.37 2.42
C PRO A 119 20.33 -4.11 3.59
N ALA A 120 20.06 -5.40 3.73
CA ALA A 120 20.88 -6.24 4.59
C ALA A 120 22.30 -6.17 4.03
N ASP A 121 23.19 -5.46 4.70
CA ASP A 121 24.62 -5.44 4.40
C ASP A 121 25.10 -6.90 4.24
N VAL A 122 25.56 -7.24 3.04
CA VAL A 122 26.38 -8.41 2.71
C VAL A 122 27.68 -7.88 2.14
#